data_AF-A0AAW1PQC1-F1
#
_entry.id   AF-A0AAW1PQC1-F1
#
_cell.length_a   1.000
_cell.length_b   1.000
_cell.length_c   1.000
_cell.angle_alpha   90.00
_cell.angle_beta   90.00
_cell.angle_gamma   90.00
#
_symmetry.space_group_name_H-M   'P 1'
#
loop_
_entity.id
_entity.type
_entity.pdbx_description
1 polymer ?
#
loop_
_entity_poly.entity_id
_entity_poly.type
_entity_poly.pdbx_seq_one_letter_code
_entity_poly.pdbx_strand_id
1 'polypeptide(L)'
;MTRDCPSRARLSEGKGCVIASLLNHRLYRQRKGLGIDSRLGEWRLNSDLSSGCHGFQNAQLGTKLLPVQGLMKFMDKPFEWMAVRYQAAVGRELKKYGLRYEDLYDPLLDLDVAEAIRRLPQEEQDLRNQRLKRAHDCSLKKAYLEKDVQAEQTPFRFYLEDKLLEVRAENAERAQLGTGKPYQRTIP
;
A
#
# COMPACT_ATOMS: atom_id res chain seq x y z
N MET A 1 56.82 -7.08 4.70
CA MET A 1 57.28 -7.68 3.43
C MET A 1 56.20 -8.62 2.94
N THR A 2 55.72 -8.36 1.73
CA THR A 2 54.50 -8.87 1.10
C THR A 2 54.44 -10.40 1.04
N ARG A 3 53.28 -10.98 1.34
CA ARG A 3 52.96 -12.36 0.97
C ARG A 3 51.82 -12.33 -0.04
N ASP A 4 52.23 -12.57 -1.27
CA ASP A 4 51.40 -12.71 -2.46
C ASP A 4 50.47 -13.93 -2.36
N CYS A 5 49.23 -13.73 -2.78
CA CYS A 5 48.25 -14.80 -3.01
C CYS A 5 48.63 -15.62 -4.25
N PRO A 6 48.54 -16.96 -4.21
CA PRO A 6 48.79 -17.78 -5.38
C PRO A 6 47.64 -17.71 -6.41
N SER A 7 48.07 -17.67 -7.66
CA SER A 7 47.32 -17.49 -8.89
C SER A 7 46.48 -18.72 -9.30
N ARG A 8 45.19 -18.45 -9.45
CA ARG A 8 44.31 -18.78 -10.59
C ARG A 8 44.79 -19.92 -11.51
N ALA A 9 44.26 -21.12 -11.26
CA ALA A 9 44.28 -22.22 -12.21
C ALA A 9 43.41 -21.88 -13.45
N ARG A 10 43.98 -22.18 -14.61
CA ARG A 10 43.46 -21.92 -15.96
C ARG A 10 42.91 -23.25 -16.47
N LEU A 11 41.60 -23.37 -16.63
CA LEU A 11 40.99 -24.45 -17.40
C LEU A 11 40.45 -23.86 -18.71
N SER A 12 40.98 -24.43 -19.78
CA SER A 12 40.67 -24.25 -21.19
C SER A 12 39.32 -24.88 -21.57
N GLU A 13 38.96 -24.73 -22.85
CA GLU A 13 37.80 -25.32 -23.56
C GLU A 13 36.53 -24.45 -23.44
N GLY A 14 35.82 -24.07 -24.49
CA GLY A 14 35.92 -24.31 -25.92
C GLY A 14 34.77 -23.53 -26.57
N LYS A 15 35.02 -22.95 -27.74
CA LYS A 15 34.04 -22.17 -28.52
C LYS A 15 32.98 -23.13 -29.07
N GLY A 16 31.69 -22.80 -28.91
CA GLY A 16 30.60 -23.60 -29.48
C GLY A 16 29.25 -22.90 -29.50
N CYS A 17 28.95 -22.30 -30.64
CA CYS A 17 27.63 -22.20 -31.28
C CYS A 17 26.51 -21.36 -30.63
N VAL A 18 26.46 -20.14 -31.14
CA VAL A 18 25.30 -19.28 -31.36
C VAL A 18 24.19 -20.01 -32.13
N ILE A 19 23.29 -20.77 -31.48
CA ILE A 19 21.90 -21.03 -31.95
C ILE A 19 21.03 -21.38 -30.72
N ALA A 20 20.48 -20.38 -30.04
CA ALA A 20 19.36 -20.58 -29.10
C ALA A 20 18.44 -19.36 -29.00
N SER A 21 18.42 -18.52 -30.03
CA SER A 21 17.35 -17.55 -30.26
C SER A 21 16.42 -18.15 -31.31
N LEU A 22 15.11 -18.08 -31.07
CA LEU A 22 13.99 -18.39 -32.00
C LEU A 22 13.28 -19.76 -31.90
N LEU A 23 13.15 -20.38 -30.73
CA LEU A 23 12.24 -21.54 -30.59
C LEU A 23 11.56 -21.72 -29.22
N ASN A 24 11.23 -20.62 -28.54
CA ASN A 24 10.50 -20.67 -27.26
C ASN A 24 9.17 -19.90 -27.28
N HIS A 25 8.46 -19.94 -28.42
CA HIS A 25 7.18 -19.24 -28.59
C HIS A 25 6.03 -20.09 -29.14
N ARG A 26 6.14 -21.44 -29.15
CA ARG A 26 5.17 -22.30 -29.85
C ARG A 26 4.77 -23.62 -29.17
N LEU A 27 4.98 -23.82 -27.87
CA LEU A 27 4.55 -25.06 -27.18
C LEU A 27 4.11 -24.88 -25.71
N TYR A 28 3.29 -23.88 -25.40
CA TYR A 28 2.50 -23.88 -24.14
C TYR A 28 1.05 -23.42 -24.33
N ARG A 29 0.56 -23.49 -25.58
CA ARG A 29 -0.86 -23.47 -25.89
C ARG A 29 -1.27 -24.92 -26.13
N GLN A 30 -2.31 -25.34 -25.42
CA GLN A 30 -3.07 -26.59 -25.58
C GLN A 30 -2.63 -27.79 -24.71
N ARG A 31 -3.54 -28.09 -23.77
CA ARG A 31 -3.98 -29.45 -23.40
C ARG A 31 -3.43 -30.04 -22.09
N LYS A 32 -3.93 -29.52 -20.95
CA LYS A 32 -4.59 -30.34 -19.93
C LYS A 32 -5.82 -29.61 -19.38
N GLY A 33 -6.96 -29.86 -20.03
CA GLY A 33 -8.25 -29.82 -19.37
C GLY A 33 -8.54 -31.20 -18.76
N LEU A 34 -9.50 -31.21 -17.84
CA LEU A 34 -10.08 -32.33 -17.08
C LEU A 34 -9.42 -32.60 -15.73
N GLY A 35 -10.16 -32.21 -14.68
CA GLY A 35 -9.82 -32.39 -13.28
C GLY A 35 -10.31 -31.28 -12.35
N ILE A 36 -11.40 -30.58 -12.69
CA ILE A 36 -12.11 -29.74 -11.72
C ILE A 36 -13.05 -30.68 -10.98
N ASP A 37 -12.51 -31.35 -9.97
CA ASP A 37 -13.30 -32.17 -9.05
C ASP A 37 -13.47 -31.38 -7.74
N SER A 38 -14.59 -30.65 -7.69
CA SER A 38 -15.52 -30.58 -6.56
C SER A 38 -14.94 -30.82 -5.16
N ARG A 39 -14.16 -29.87 -4.64
CA ARG A 39 -13.95 -29.65 -3.20
C ARG A 39 -13.31 -28.28 -3.01
N LEU A 40 -13.85 -27.46 -2.10
CA LEU A 40 -13.74 -25.98 -2.01
C LEU A 40 -14.82 -25.32 -2.88
N GLY A 41 -16.07 -25.21 -2.42
CA GLY A 41 -16.43 -24.62 -1.14
C GLY A 41 -17.22 -23.36 -1.46
N GLU A 42 -18.42 -23.60 -1.96
CA GLU A 42 -19.48 -22.66 -2.25
C GLU A 42 -19.70 -21.70 -1.08
N TRP A 43 -19.26 -20.45 -1.20
CA TRP A 43 -19.64 -19.37 -0.27
C TRP A 43 -21.07 -18.94 -0.57
N ARG A 44 -22.00 -19.84 -0.23
CA ARG A 44 -23.41 -19.53 -0.07
C ARG A 44 -23.54 -18.78 1.24
N LEU A 45 -23.94 -17.52 1.16
CA LEU A 45 -24.41 -16.72 2.29
C LEU A 45 -25.57 -17.49 2.96
N ASN A 46 -25.25 -18.26 4.00
CA ASN A 46 -26.25 -18.77 4.93
C ASN A 46 -26.65 -17.63 5.85
N SER A 47 -27.67 -16.89 5.43
CA SER A 47 -28.67 -16.34 6.33
C SER A 47 -29.29 -17.51 7.08
N ASP A 48 -28.86 -17.79 8.31
CA ASP A 48 -29.61 -18.48 9.38
C ASP A 48 -28.68 -18.77 10.56
N LEU A 49 -28.45 -17.74 11.38
CA LEU A 49 -28.12 -17.87 12.80
C LEU A 49 -28.92 -16.81 13.56
N SER A 50 -30.23 -16.98 13.47
CA SER A 50 -31.23 -16.39 14.34
C SER A 50 -31.50 -17.36 15.50
N SER A 51 -30.75 -17.26 16.60
CA SER A 51 -31.26 -17.60 17.93
C SER A 51 -30.23 -17.34 19.02
N GLY A 52 -30.49 -16.33 19.84
CA GLY A 52 -29.97 -16.30 21.21
C GLY A 52 -28.98 -15.19 21.55
N CYS A 53 -29.38 -13.92 21.45
CA CYS A 53 -28.93 -12.85 22.33
C CYS A 53 -30.06 -11.80 22.42
N HIS A 54 -30.94 -11.98 23.39
CA HIS A 54 -31.84 -10.92 23.83
C HIS A 54 -31.02 -9.78 24.44
N GLY A 55 -31.31 -8.56 24.01
CA GLY A 55 -31.09 -7.38 24.85
C GLY A 55 -29.87 -6.53 24.53
N PHE A 56 -29.84 -5.90 23.35
CA PHE A 56 -29.36 -4.52 23.28
C PHE A 56 -30.28 -3.75 22.34
N GLN A 57 -31.35 -3.20 22.92
CA GLN A 57 -32.16 -2.19 22.25
C GLN A 57 -31.25 -0.97 22.06
N ASN A 58 -30.63 -0.87 20.88
CA ASN A 58 -30.07 0.40 20.43
C ASN A 58 -31.26 1.34 20.30
N ALA A 59 -31.40 2.18 21.31
CA ALA A 59 -32.35 3.27 21.35
C ALA A 59 -32.25 4.03 20.03
N GLN A 60 -33.34 3.95 19.27
CA GLN A 60 -33.65 4.83 18.16
C GLN A 60 -33.76 6.25 18.75
N LEU A 61 -32.63 6.91 18.96
CA LEU A 61 -32.63 8.36 19.06
C LEU A 61 -32.80 8.87 17.65
N GLY A 62 -34.06 9.15 17.31
CA GLY A 62 -34.47 9.75 16.06
C GLY A 62 -33.75 11.08 15.87
N THR A 63 -32.63 11.07 15.16
CA THR A 63 -32.14 12.25 14.47
C THR A 63 -32.96 12.40 13.21
N LYS A 64 -34.05 13.17 13.28
CA LYS A 64 -34.68 13.75 12.09
C LYS A 64 -33.72 14.80 11.51
N LEU A 65 -32.67 14.34 10.84
CA LEU A 65 -31.84 15.18 9.98
C LEU A 65 -32.46 15.15 8.58
N LEU A 66 -32.86 16.33 8.13
CA LEU A 66 -33.53 16.62 6.87
C LEU A 66 -32.83 15.95 5.67
N PRO A 67 -33.57 15.54 4.61
CA PRO A 67 -33.00 14.86 3.46
C PRO A 67 -32.22 15.85 2.56
N VAL A 68 -30.98 16.16 2.93
CA VAL A 68 -30.00 16.88 2.07
C VAL A 68 -29.48 16.03 0.89
N GLN A 69 -30.01 14.82 0.72
CA GLN A 69 -29.62 13.82 -0.28
C GLN A 69 -29.96 14.23 -1.73
N GLY A 70 -30.75 15.28 -1.94
CA GLY A 70 -31.10 15.76 -3.28
C GLY A 70 -30.04 16.66 -3.92
N LEU A 71 -29.42 17.56 -3.15
CA LEU A 71 -28.45 18.54 -3.66
C LEU A 71 -27.07 17.91 -3.90
N MET A 72 -26.64 17.00 -3.03
CA MET A 72 -25.34 16.32 -3.15
C MET A 72 -25.26 15.46 -4.44
N LYS A 73 -26.34 14.78 -4.83
CA LYS A 73 -26.38 13.90 -6.01
C LYS A 73 -26.12 14.59 -7.35
N PHE A 74 -26.36 15.89 -7.44
CA PHE A 74 -26.05 16.68 -8.65
C PHE A 74 -24.59 17.15 -8.69
N MET A 75 -23.88 17.12 -7.56
CA MET A 75 -22.47 17.51 -7.46
C MET A 75 -21.51 16.32 -7.51
N ASP A 76 -22.00 15.08 -7.41
CA ASP A 76 -21.17 13.87 -7.42
C ASP A 76 -20.38 13.71 -8.72
N LYS A 77 -21.05 13.76 -9.89
CA LYS A 77 -20.40 13.58 -11.21
C LYS A 77 -19.29 14.59 -11.53
N PRO A 78 -19.47 15.91 -11.36
CA PRO A 78 -18.38 16.86 -11.60
C PRO A 78 -17.25 16.68 -10.58
N PHE A 79 -17.56 16.34 -9.32
CA PHE A 79 -16.54 16.12 -8.30
C PHE A 79 -15.71 14.87 -8.54
N GLU A 80 -16.32 13.78 -8.98
CA GLU A 80 -15.64 12.54 -9.40
C GLU A 80 -14.64 12.82 -10.53
N TRP A 81 -15.06 13.56 -11.57
CA TRP A 81 -14.16 13.94 -12.67
C TRP A 81 -12.99 14.81 -12.18
N MET A 82 -13.25 15.78 -11.30
CA MET A 82 -12.20 16.60 -10.70
C MET A 82 -11.25 15.76 -9.85
N ALA A 83 -11.76 14.80 -9.08
CA ALA A 83 -10.98 13.92 -8.24
C ALA A 83 -10.02 13.04 -9.06
N VAL A 84 -10.48 12.46 -10.17
CA VAL A 84 -9.62 11.66 -11.06
C VAL A 84 -8.49 12.52 -11.66
N ARG A 85 -8.80 13.75 -12.08
CA ARG A 85 -7.77 14.67 -12.60
C ARG A 85 -6.77 15.09 -11.53
N TYR A 86 -7.24 15.35 -10.33
CA TYR A 86 -6.40 15.68 -9.18
C TYR A 86 -5.49 14.50 -8.82
N GLN A 87 -6.05 13.30 -8.72
CA GLN A 87 -5.29 12.07 -8.45
C GLN A 87 -4.22 11.84 -9.51
N ALA A 88 -4.53 12.04 -10.80
CA ALA A 88 -3.55 11.94 -11.87
C ALA A 88 -2.45 13.02 -11.76
N ALA A 89 -2.78 14.24 -11.36
CA ALA A 89 -1.81 15.30 -11.14
C ALA A 89 -0.87 14.99 -9.97
N VAL A 90 -1.41 14.59 -8.82
CA VAL A 90 -0.64 14.16 -7.65
C VAL A 90 0.23 12.96 -7.98
N GLY A 91 -0.30 11.97 -8.70
CA GLY A 91 0.45 10.81 -9.15
C GLY A 91 1.65 11.18 -10.01
N ARG A 92 1.51 12.17 -10.92
CA ARG A 92 2.64 12.65 -11.73
C ARG A 92 3.72 13.32 -10.89
N GLU A 93 3.34 14.16 -9.92
CA GLU A 93 4.32 14.84 -9.06
C GLU A 93 5.05 13.85 -8.13
N LEU A 94 4.34 12.88 -7.55
CA LEU A 94 4.94 11.85 -6.70
C LEU A 94 5.94 10.98 -7.48
N LYS A 95 5.62 10.64 -8.72
CA LYS A 95 6.52 9.85 -9.59
C LYS A 95 7.84 10.55 -9.86
N LYS A 96 7.86 11.88 -10.03
CA LYS A 96 9.10 12.66 -10.25
C LYS A 96 10.13 12.49 -9.14
N TYR A 97 9.68 12.37 -7.89
CA TYR A 97 10.52 12.18 -6.71
C TYR A 97 10.63 10.70 -6.28
N GLY A 98 9.84 9.81 -6.87
CA GLY A 98 9.78 8.40 -6.52
C GLY A 98 9.21 8.16 -5.12
N LEU A 99 8.19 8.93 -4.73
CA LEU A 99 7.49 8.80 -3.46
C LEU A 99 6.17 8.03 -3.62
N ARG A 100 5.71 7.40 -2.54
CA ARG A 100 4.33 6.92 -2.40
C ARG A 100 3.49 7.94 -1.64
N TYR A 101 2.18 7.86 -1.79
CA TYR A 101 1.26 8.82 -1.16
C TYR A 101 1.37 8.82 0.38
N GLU A 102 1.47 7.64 1.00
CA GLU A 102 1.58 7.51 2.47
C GLU A 102 2.94 7.94 3.03
N ASP A 103 3.96 8.09 2.18
CA ASP A 103 5.26 8.64 2.60
C ASP A 103 5.12 10.12 3.02
N LEU A 104 4.03 10.80 2.62
CA LEU A 104 3.73 12.18 2.98
C LEU A 104 3.20 12.36 4.40
N TYR A 105 2.77 11.28 5.06
CA TYR A 105 2.28 11.37 6.44
C TYR A 105 3.43 11.62 7.41
N ASP A 106 3.33 12.72 8.16
CA ASP A 106 4.36 13.16 9.11
C ASP A 106 4.11 12.56 10.51
N PRO A 107 5.04 11.73 11.04
CA PRO A 107 4.91 11.14 12.36
C PRO A 107 4.97 12.15 13.51
N LEU A 108 5.51 13.36 13.30
CA LEU A 108 5.56 14.40 14.34
C LEU A 108 4.25 15.18 14.45
N LEU A 109 3.50 15.27 13.34
CA LEU A 109 2.22 15.98 13.31
C LEU A 109 1.10 15.11 13.87
N ASP A 110 1.01 13.86 13.42
CA ASP A 110 0.03 12.87 13.88
C ASP A 110 0.74 11.70 14.56
N LEU A 111 0.54 11.58 15.88
CA LEU A 111 1.16 10.51 16.66
C LEU A 111 0.57 9.13 16.34
N ASP A 112 -0.66 9.07 15.79
CA ASP A 112 -1.28 7.82 15.35
C ASP A 112 -0.49 7.23 14.15
N VAL A 113 0.06 8.09 13.29
CA VAL A 113 0.97 7.72 12.19
C VAL A 113 2.29 7.19 12.74
N ALA A 114 2.85 7.83 13.76
CA ALA A 114 4.11 7.37 14.37
C ALA A 114 3.96 5.95 14.93
N GLU A 115 2.88 5.66 15.64
CA GLU A 115 2.62 4.32 16.17
C GLU A 115 2.33 3.30 15.06
N ALA A 116 1.58 3.68 14.02
CA ALA A 116 1.37 2.80 12.87
C ALA A 116 2.68 2.42 12.17
N ILE A 117 3.61 3.36 12.01
CA ILE A 117 4.94 3.09 11.44
C ILE A 117 5.76 2.17 12.36
N ARG A 118 5.69 2.34 13.68
CA ARG A 118 6.42 1.48 14.65
C ARG A 118 5.94 0.03 14.63
N ARG A 119 4.67 -0.22 14.32
CA ARG A 119 4.08 -1.56 14.20
C ARG A 119 4.41 -2.27 12.88
N LEU A 120 4.83 -1.53 11.86
CA LEU A 120 5.19 -2.07 10.54
C LEU A 120 6.43 -2.97 10.62
N PRO A 121 6.59 -3.99 9.76
CA PRO A 121 7.86 -4.71 9.64
C PRO A 121 9.00 -3.76 9.27
N GLN A 122 10.20 -4.06 9.79
CA GLN A 122 11.38 -3.21 9.61
C GLN A 122 11.75 -3.01 8.15
N GLU A 123 11.57 -4.03 7.30
CA GLU A 123 11.85 -3.97 5.86
C GLU A 123 11.05 -2.84 5.17
N GLU A 124 9.78 -2.67 5.51
CA GLU A 124 8.95 -1.62 4.92
C GLU A 124 9.34 -0.23 5.43
N GLN A 125 9.74 -0.12 6.70
CA GLN A 125 10.27 1.11 7.29
C GLN A 125 11.56 1.54 6.59
N ASP A 126 12.48 0.61 6.33
CA ASP A 126 13.72 0.88 5.62
C ASP A 126 13.48 1.30 4.18
N LEU A 127 12.58 0.62 3.47
CA LEU A 127 12.18 1.01 2.11
C LEU A 127 11.54 2.40 2.09
N ARG A 128 10.72 2.76 3.08
CA ARG A 128 10.18 4.12 3.26
C ARG A 128 11.31 5.14 3.45
N ASN A 129 12.24 4.86 4.36
CA ASN A 129 13.37 5.75 4.66
C ASN A 129 14.28 5.95 3.44
N GLN A 130 14.50 4.90 2.63
CA GLN A 130 15.25 5.01 1.38
C GLN A 130 14.55 5.93 0.37
N ARG A 131 13.22 5.83 0.21
CA ARG A 131 12.44 6.71 -0.67
C ARG A 131 12.50 8.16 -0.22
N LEU A 132 12.33 8.42 1.07
CA LEU A 132 12.41 9.77 1.64
C LEU A 132 13.80 10.38 1.42
N LYS A 133 14.88 9.63 1.71
CA LYS A 133 16.27 10.08 1.47
C LYS A 133 16.49 10.46 0.00
N ARG A 134 16.03 9.61 -0.94
CA ARG A 134 16.11 9.87 -2.37
C ARG A 134 15.33 11.13 -2.77
N ALA A 135 14.10 11.27 -2.28
CA ALA A 135 13.26 12.43 -2.59
C ALA A 135 13.88 13.74 -2.08
N HIS A 136 14.47 13.72 -0.89
CA HIS A 136 15.23 14.86 -0.36
C HIS A 136 16.45 15.17 -1.24
N ASP A 137 17.21 14.16 -1.66
CA ASP A 137 18.35 14.34 -2.57
C ASP A 137 17.93 15.00 -3.91
N CYS A 138 16.86 14.50 -4.53
CA CYS A 138 16.28 15.10 -5.74
C CYS A 138 15.83 16.56 -5.51
N SER A 139 15.17 16.84 -4.38
CA SER A 139 14.69 18.18 -4.03
C SER A 139 15.84 19.17 -3.79
N LEU A 140 16.93 18.72 -3.16
CA LEU A 140 18.13 19.53 -2.93
C LEU A 140 18.84 19.83 -4.26
N LYS A 141 19.00 18.82 -5.12
CA LYS A 141 19.66 18.94 -6.42
C LYS A 141 18.82 19.65 -7.48
N LYS A 142 17.54 19.90 -7.21
CA LYS A 142 16.56 20.40 -8.20
C LYS A 142 16.53 19.55 -9.47
N ALA A 143 16.77 18.24 -9.32
CA ALA A 143 16.78 17.26 -10.39
C ALA A 143 15.75 16.17 -10.09
N TYR A 144 15.10 15.68 -11.14
CA TYR A 144 14.08 14.64 -11.03
C TYR A 144 14.65 13.27 -11.40
N LEU A 145 13.93 12.22 -11.03
CA LEU A 145 14.27 10.86 -11.42
C LEU A 145 14.16 10.68 -12.94
N GLU A 146 14.90 9.73 -13.52
CA GLU A 146 14.80 9.43 -14.95
C GLU A 146 13.42 8.88 -15.32
N LYS A 147 12.96 9.16 -16.55
CA LYS A 147 11.58 8.83 -16.99
C LYS A 147 11.28 7.33 -16.92
N ASP A 148 12.27 6.49 -17.18
CA ASP A 148 12.10 5.03 -17.14
C ASP A 148 11.83 4.56 -15.70
N VAL A 149 12.63 5.05 -14.75
CA VAL A 149 12.46 4.76 -13.32
C VAL A 149 11.13 5.34 -12.80
N GLN A 150 10.69 6.50 -13.30
CA GLN A 150 9.38 7.08 -12.97
C GLN A 150 8.21 6.20 -13.42
N ALA A 151 8.35 5.49 -14.55
CA ALA A 151 7.31 4.62 -15.08
C ALA A 151 7.07 3.41 -14.16
N GLU A 152 8.14 2.87 -13.57
CA GLU A 152 8.10 1.74 -12.63
C GLU A 152 7.48 2.11 -11.26
N GLN A 153 7.42 3.39 -10.90
CA GLN A 153 6.91 3.79 -9.59
C GLN A 153 5.40 3.57 -9.46
N THR A 154 5.00 3.03 -8.30
CA THR A 154 3.61 2.78 -7.91
C THR A 154 3.18 3.73 -6.77
N PRO A 155 2.73 4.97 -7.05
CA PRO A 155 2.48 5.98 -6.02
C PRO A 155 1.30 5.66 -5.09
N PHE A 156 0.28 4.94 -5.58
CA PHE A 156 -0.94 4.59 -4.84
C PHE A 156 -0.93 3.15 -4.30
N ARG A 157 0.27 2.61 -4.03
CA ARG A 157 0.39 1.33 -3.30
C ARG A 157 0.43 1.64 -1.80
N PHE A 158 -0.73 1.52 -1.17
CA PHE A 158 -0.94 1.72 0.27
C PHE A 158 -0.36 0.53 1.06
N TYR A 159 0.36 0.83 2.13
CA TYR A 159 1.05 -0.09 3.03
C TYR A 159 0.81 0.28 4.51
N LEU A 160 0.46 1.53 4.80
CA LEU A 160 0.28 2.08 6.15
C LEU A 160 -1.19 2.16 6.56
N GLU A 161 -2.11 2.27 5.59
CA GLU A 161 -3.56 2.42 5.80
C GLU A 161 -4.13 1.36 6.77
N ASP A 162 -3.82 0.09 6.56
CA ASP A 162 -4.31 -1.02 7.41
C ASP A 162 -3.92 -0.82 8.88
N LYS A 163 -2.68 -0.40 9.14
CA LYS A 163 -2.19 -0.15 10.51
C LYS A 163 -2.73 1.14 11.10
N LEU A 164 -2.98 2.16 10.29
CA LEU A 164 -3.65 3.38 10.74
C LEU A 164 -5.09 3.11 11.17
N LEU A 165 -5.83 2.30 10.42
CA LEU A 165 -7.20 1.92 10.76
C LEU A 165 -7.24 1.14 12.08
N GLU A 166 -6.31 0.19 12.28
CA GLU A 166 -6.16 -0.56 13.53
C GLU A 166 -5.91 0.37 14.73
N VAL A 167 -4.92 1.26 14.64
CA VAL A 167 -4.57 2.20 15.73
C VAL A 167 -5.72 3.16 16.04
N ARG A 168 -6.42 3.66 15.02
CA ARG A 168 -7.56 4.58 15.21
C ARG A 168 -8.75 3.87 15.84
N ALA A 169 -9.03 2.63 15.45
CA ALA A 169 -10.08 1.82 16.06
C ALA A 169 -9.80 1.58 17.55
N GLU A 170 -8.59 1.14 17.90
CA GLU A 170 -8.20 0.96 19.31
C GLU A 170 -8.33 2.26 20.12
N ASN A 171 -7.92 3.39 19.55
CA ASN A 171 -8.05 4.68 20.22
C ASN A 171 -9.50 5.12 20.40
N ALA A 172 -10.37 4.82 19.44
CA ALA A 172 -11.81 5.09 19.54
C ALA A 172 -12.46 4.21 20.62
N GLU A 173 -12.10 2.93 20.70
CA GLU A 173 -12.54 2.01 21.76
C GLU A 173 -12.07 2.50 23.14
N ARG A 174 -10.80 2.89 23.26
CA ARG A 174 -10.23 3.49 24.48
C ARG A 174 -10.99 4.74 24.93
N ALA A 175 -11.27 5.65 23.99
CA ALA A 175 -12.02 6.85 24.27
C ALA A 175 -13.44 6.56 24.77
N GLN A 176 -14.12 5.54 24.22
CA GLN A 176 -15.45 5.10 24.68
C GLN A 176 -15.42 4.50 26.09
N LEU A 177 -14.34 3.79 26.42
CA LEU A 177 -14.09 3.26 27.77
C LEU A 177 -13.63 4.34 28.76
N GLY A 178 -13.44 5.59 28.30
CA GLY A 178 -12.96 6.70 29.14
C GLY A 178 -11.47 6.64 29.46
N THR A 179 -10.70 5.75 28.82
CA THR A 179 -9.23 5.72 28.94
C THR A 179 -8.58 6.57 27.85
N GLY A 180 -7.47 7.22 28.16
CA GLY A 180 -6.74 8.11 27.25
C GLY A 180 -5.92 7.38 26.18
N LYS A 181 -5.36 8.13 25.23
CA LYS A 181 -4.37 7.59 24.28
C LYS A 181 -3.09 7.17 25.03
N PRO A 182 -2.40 6.10 24.58
CA PRO A 182 -1.17 5.63 25.25
C PRO A 182 0.05 6.54 25.02
N TYR A 183 -0.03 7.47 24.08
CA TYR A 183 1.01 8.44 23.75
C TYR A 183 0.43 9.85 23.77
N GLN A 184 1.26 10.83 24.11
CA GLN A 184 0.87 12.23 24.20
C GLN A 184 1.93 13.12 23.56
N ARG A 185 1.48 14.20 22.92
CA ARG A 185 2.37 15.19 22.32
C ARG A 185 3.01 16.02 23.43
N THR A 186 4.32 16.21 23.37
CA THR A 186 5.03 17.13 24.25
C THR A 186 4.66 18.57 23.90
N ILE A 187 4.35 19.39 24.91
CA ILE A 187 4.11 20.82 24.73
C ILE A 187 5.49 21.48 24.53
N PRO A 188 5.75 22.12 23.37
CA PRO A 188 7.03 22.76 23.10
C PRO A 188 7.24 24.03 23.93
#